data_AF-A0A949XR72-F1
#
_entry.id   AF-A0A949XR72-F1
#
_cell.length_a   1.000
_cell.length_b   1.000
_cell.length_c   1.000
_cell.angle_alpha   90.00
_cell.angle_beta   90.00
_cell.angle_gamma   90.00
#
_symmetry.space_group_name_H-M   'P 1'
#
loop_
_entity.id
_entity.type
_entity.pdbx_description
1 polymer ?
#
loop_
_entity_poly.entity_id
_entity_poly.type
_entity_poly.pdbx_seq_one_letter_code
_entity_poly.pdbx_strand_id
1 'polypeptide(L)'
;MYQTNGYSYGDDLVGRIYVPNGTYDVRFMFAQPLGGKTITACSAAFQPWHNPVALEVQGERMLDNWDFGTQIQHTCATPVDETFTAAVTNGVLEFAVRNVAPHGYKAQTAPLLSGVEITKQ
;
A
#
# COMPACT_ATOMS: atom_id res chain seq x y z
N MET A 1 2.75 -0.22 -14.15
CA MET A 1 1.87 -0.43 -12.98
C MET A 1 2.04 0.64 -11.90
N TYR A 2 3.22 1.25 -11.73
CA TYR A 2 3.52 2.22 -10.66
C TYR A 2 3.16 3.71 -10.90
N GLN A 3 2.56 4.06 -12.03
CA GLN A 3 2.19 5.46 -12.33
C GLN A 3 0.69 5.74 -12.15
N THR A 4 -0.06 4.74 -11.69
CA THR A 4 -1.48 4.83 -11.37
C THR A 4 -1.65 4.32 -9.95
N ASN A 5 -2.47 5.00 -9.15
CA ASN A 5 -2.69 4.66 -7.75
C ASN A 5 -4.17 4.66 -7.41
N GLY A 6 -4.62 3.70 -6.62
CA GLY A 6 -5.80 3.83 -5.78
C GLY A 6 -5.43 4.56 -4.50
N TYR A 7 -6.31 5.45 -4.02
CA TYR A 7 -6.08 6.20 -2.79
C TYR A 7 -7.41 6.53 -2.11
N SER A 8 -7.36 6.87 -0.84
CA SER A 8 -8.49 7.35 -0.04
C SER A 8 -8.15 8.67 0.67
N TYR A 9 -9.16 9.33 1.21
CA TYR A 9 -9.00 10.55 2.02
C TYR A 9 -9.20 10.26 3.52
N GLY A 10 -8.51 9.26 4.05
CA GLY A 10 -8.62 8.88 5.46
C GLY A 10 -9.34 7.55 5.73
N ASP A 11 -9.88 6.91 4.69
CA ASP A 11 -10.48 5.59 4.82
C ASP A 11 -9.45 4.48 4.56
N ASP A 12 -9.71 3.27 5.04
CA ASP A 12 -8.91 2.11 4.67
C ASP A 12 -9.10 1.74 3.18
N LEU A 13 -8.04 1.28 2.54
CA LEU A 13 -8.15 0.56 1.26
C LEU A 13 -8.22 -0.93 1.54
N VAL A 14 -9.38 -1.54 1.33
CA VAL A 14 -9.61 -2.96 1.62
C VAL A 14 -9.89 -3.71 0.32
N GLY A 15 -9.25 -4.86 0.15
CA GLY A 15 -9.44 -5.75 -0.98
C GLY A 15 -9.79 -7.17 -0.57
N ARG A 16 -10.65 -7.81 -1.36
CA ARG A 16 -11.05 -9.20 -1.22
C ARG A 16 -11.01 -9.88 -2.57
N ILE A 17 -10.30 -10.99 -2.67
CA ILE A 17 -10.15 -11.74 -3.91
C ILE A 17 -10.48 -13.20 -3.64
N TYR A 18 -11.38 -13.76 -4.44
CA TYR A 18 -11.70 -15.19 -4.38
C TYR A 18 -10.55 -15.99 -4.98
N VAL A 19 -9.96 -16.87 -4.19
CA VAL A 19 -8.86 -17.75 -4.58
C VAL A 19 -9.07 -19.13 -3.97
N PRO A 20 -8.56 -20.22 -4.57
CA PRO A 20 -8.56 -21.53 -3.91
C PRO A 20 -7.85 -21.49 -2.55
N ASN A 21 -8.16 -22.46 -1.68
CA ASN A 21 -7.40 -22.62 -0.45
C ASN A 21 -5.93 -22.97 -0.76
N GLY A 22 -5.01 -22.42 0.02
CA GLY A 22 -3.58 -22.59 -0.16
C GLY A 22 -2.76 -21.46 0.44
N THR A 23 -1.46 -21.50 0.18
CA THR A 23 -0.52 -20.46 0.60
C THR A 23 -0.20 -19.55 -0.58
N TYR A 24 -0.16 -18.24 -0.33
CA TYR A 24 0.01 -17.21 -1.33
C TYR A 24 1.05 -16.19 -0.88
N ASP A 25 1.80 -15.67 -1.85
CA ASP A 25 2.53 -14.42 -1.69
C ASP A 25 1.63 -13.25 -2.11
N VAL A 26 1.50 -12.29 -1.20
CA VAL A 26 0.73 -11.06 -1.38
C VAL A 26 1.71 -9.90 -1.42
N ARG A 27 1.89 -9.34 -2.62
CA ARG A 27 2.82 -8.23 -2.87
C ARG A 27 2.03 -6.94 -3.00
N PHE A 28 2.26 -6.03 -2.07
CA PHE A 28 1.78 -4.65 -2.15
C PHE A 28 2.79 -3.81 -2.93
N MET A 29 2.30 -3.01 -3.86
CA MET A 29 3.14 -2.22 -4.76
C MET A 29 2.88 -0.74 -4.53
N PHE A 30 3.94 0.02 -4.26
CA PHE A 30 3.87 1.46 -4.01
C PHE A 30 4.87 2.20 -4.90
N ALA A 31 4.51 3.41 -5.30
CA ALA A 31 5.43 4.36 -5.88
C ALA A 31 4.86 5.76 -5.77
N GLN A 32 5.76 6.73 -5.69
CA GLN A 32 5.37 8.12 -5.88
C GLN A 32 5.14 8.38 -7.37
N PRO A 33 3.91 8.73 -7.79
CA PRO A 33 3.62 8.98 -9.19
C PRO A 33 4.21 10.32 -9.62
N LEU A 34 4.54 10.44 -10.91
CA LEU A 34 4.99 11.71 -11.48
C LEU A 34 3.85 12.75 -11.54
N GLY A 35 2.59 12.31 -11.58
CA GLY A 35 1.44 13.21 -11.65
C GLY A 35 1.42 14.07 -12.92
N GLY A 36 1.85 13.50 -14.06
CA GLY A 36 1.97 14.20 -15.34
C GLY A 36 3.16 15.14 -15.47
N LYS A 37 4.09 15.12 -14.51
CA LYS A 37 5.36 15.89 -14.55
C LYS A 37 6.52 15.05 -15.12
N THR A 38 7.65 15.70 -15.37
CA THR A 38 8.91 15.04 -15.77
C THR A 38 9.56 14.31 -14.60
N ILE A 39 10.51 13.40 -14.88
CA ILE A 39 11.17 12.56 -13.86
C ILE A 39 11.84 13.37 -12.74
N THR A 40 12.17 14.63 -13.02
CA THR A 40 12.90 15.55 -12.15
C THR A 40 12.03 16.30 -11.15
N ALA A 41 10.71 16.21 -11.24
CA ALA A 41 9.80 16.93 -10.34
C ALA A 41 8.55 16.10 -10.04
N CYS A 42 8.41 15.61 -8.81
CA CYS A 42 7.19 14.93 -8.41
C CYS A 42 6.08 15.97 -8.33
N SER A 43 4.84 15.54 -8.59
CA SER A 43 3.72 16.41 -8.27
C SER A 43 3.64 16.62 -6.75
N ALA A 44 3.73 17.88 -6.32
CA ALA A 44 3.59 18.27 -4.91
C ALA A 44 2.23 17.84 -4.32
N ALA A 45 1.24 17.56 -5.17
CA ALA A 45 -0.07 17.04 -4.74
C ALA A 45 0.02 15.67 -4.06
N PHE A 46 1.08 14.89 -4.31
CA PHE A 46 1.25 13.54 -3.74
C PHE A 46 2.20 13.50 -2.54
N GLN A 47 2.95 14.58 -2.26
CA GLN A 47 3.81 14.63 -1.08
C GLN A 47 3.06 14.44 0.25
N PRO A 48 1.83 14.97 0.44
CA PRO A 48 1.04 14.71 1.64
C PRO A 48 0.58 13.26 1.81
N TRP A 49 0.79 12.39 0.82
CA TRP A 49 0.34 10.98 0.83
C TRP A 49 1.50 10.00 1.12
N HIS A 50 2.70 10.53 1.39
CA HIS A 50 3.78 9.79 2.06
C HIS A 50 3.52 9.79 3.57
N ASN A 51 2.39 9.23 3.97
CA ASN A 51 2.05 9.13 5.36
C ASN A 51 2.17 7.68 5.81
N PRO A 52 2.49 7.45 7.09
CA PRO A 52 2.47 6.13 7.65
C PRO A 52 1.13 5.41 7.40
N VAL A 53 1.18 4.12 7.11
CA VAL A 53 0.04 3.23 6.99
C VAL A 53 0.35 1.92 7.70
N ALA A 54 -0.66 1.08 7.89
CA ALA A 54 -0.44 -0.31 8.26
C ALA A 54 -0.81 -1.23 7.09
N LEU A 55 -0.01 -2.28 6.87
CA LEU A 55 -0.29 -3.30 5.86
C LEU A 55 -0.86 -4.52 6.55
N GLU A 56 -1.97 -5.03 6.04
CA GLU A 56 -2.70 -6.14 6.63
C GLU A 56 -2.99 -7.21 5.59
N VAL A 57 -2.81 -8.47 5.98
CA VAL A 57 -3.17 -9.63 5.17
C VAL A 57 -3.88 -10.65 6.06
N GLN A 58 -5.03 -11.16 5.62
CA GLN A 58 -5.86 -12.11 6.37
C GLN A 58 -6.19 -11.67 7.82
N GLY A 59 -6.43 -10.37 8.01
CA GLY A 59 -6.75 -9.80 9.32
C GLY A 59 -5.54 -9.62 10.25
N GLU A 60 -4.34 -10.00 9.81
CA GLU A 60 -3.09 -9.81 10.55
C GLU A 60 -2.33 -8.58 10.05
N ARG A 61 -1.93 -7.72 10.99
CA ARG A 61 -1.13 -6.54 10.69
C ARG A 61 0.33 -6.92 10.52
N MET A 62 0.78 -6.92 9.26
CA MET A 62 2.14 -7.31 8.88
C MET A 62 3.14 -6.18 9.15
N LEU A 63 2.74 -4.94 8.88
CA LEU A 63 3.50 -3.73 9.19
C LEU A 63 2.58 -2.70 9.84
N ASP A 64 3.12 -1.89 10.75
CA ASP A 64 2.42 -0.78 11.39
C ASP A 64 3.27 0.50 11.30
N ASN A 65 2.58 1.65 11.21
CA ASN A 65 3.18 2.98 11.06
C ASN A 65 4.30 3.03 9.98
N TRP A 66 4.12 2.32 8.87
CA TRP A 66 5.08 2.18 7.78
C TRP A 66 4.88 3.26 6.72
N ASP A 67 5.96 3.97 6.36
CA ASP A 67 5.95 5.03 5.35
C ASP A 67 6.84 4.64 4.16
N PHE A 68 6.20 4.30 3.04
CA PHE A 68 6.88 3.96 1.80
C PHE A 68 7.74 5.12 1.25
N GLY A 69 7.37 6.36 1.53
CA GLY A 69 8.08 7.56 1.09
C GLY A 69 9.49 7.61 1.66
N THR A 70 9.67 7.22 2.92
CA THR A 70 11.01 7.13 3.54
C THR A 70 11.90 6.09 2.86
N GLN A 71 11.33 4.96 2.42
CA GLN A 71 12.08 3.88 1.75
C GLN A 71 12.68 4.34 0.43
N ILE A 72 11.97 5.21 -0.29
CA ILE A 72 12.41 5.74 -1.59
C ILE A 72 13.07 7.12 -1.49
N GLN A 73 13.33 7.61 -0.27
CA GLN A 73 13.83 8.97 -0.01
C GLN A 73 12.96 10.06 -0.67
N HIS A 74 11.65 9.81 -0.78
CA HIS A 74 10.69 10.65 -1.50
C HIS A 74 11.07 10.93 -2.96
N THR A 75 11.75 9.97 -3.61
CA THR A 75 12.15 10.06 -5.02
C THR A 75 10.98 9.65 -5.92
N CYS A 76 10.66 10.48 -6.92
CA CYS A 76 9.59 10.16 -7.87
C CYS A 76 9.90 8.91 -8.70
N ALA A 77 8.85 8.26 -9.19
CA ALA A 77 8.97 7.11 -10.10
C ALA A 77 9.87 5.98 -9.58
N THR A 78 10.11 5.94 -8.28
CA THR A 78 10.88 4.90 -7.60
C THR A 78 9.88 3.95 -6.94
N PRO A 79 9.83 2.69 -7.38
CA PRO A 79 8.94 1.69 -6.79
C PRO A 79 9.50 1.17 -5.47
N VAL A 80 8.59 0.77 -4.58
CA VAL A 80 8.88 -0.04 -3.40
C VAL A 80 7.75 -1.05 -3.24
N ASP A 81 8.13 -2.28 -2.91
CA ASP A 81 7.19 -3.38 -2.75
C ASP A 81 7.39 -4.04 -1.39
N GLU A 82 6.30 -4.52 -0.82
CA GLU A 82 6.31 -5.34 0.38
C GLU A 82 5.56 -6.64 0.09
N THR A 83 6.20 -7.78 0.37
CA THR A 83 5.63 -9.10 0.10
C THR A 83 5.46 -9.88 1.38
N PHE A 84 4.26 -10.40 1.60
CA PHE A 84 3.92 -11.22 2.76
C PHE A 84 3.32 -12.55 2.33
N THR A 85 3.62 -13.59 3.09
CA THR A 85 3.00 -14.90 2.89
C THR A 85 1.71 -15.00 3.70
N ALA A 86 0.66 -15.55 3.08
CA ALA A 86 -0.66 -15.70 3.69
C ALA A 86 -1.26 -17.07 3.40
N ALA A 87 -1.91 -17.65 4.41
CA ALA A 87 -2.70 -18.88 4.25
C ALA A 87 -4.18 -18.53 4.03
N VAL A 88 -4.78 -19.11 2.99
CA VAL A 88 -6.21 -18.99 2.67
C VAL A 88 -6.90 -20.31 2.99
N THR A 89 -7.88 -20.28 3.91
CA THR A 89 -8.61 -21.47 4.36
C THR A 89 -10.11 -21.43 4.03
N ASN A 90 -10.63 -20.28 3.61
CA ASN A 90 -12.05 -20.00 3.37
C ASN A 90 -12.37 -19.57 1.93
N GLY A 91 -11.45 -19.77 0.99
CA GLY A 91 -11.62 -19.40 -0.42
C GLY A 91 -11.53 -17.90 -0.72
N VAL A 92 -11.14 -17.07 0.26
CA VAL A 92 -11.03 -15.62 0.11
C VAL A 92 -9.69 -15.15 0.68
N LEU A 93 -8.94 -14.39 -0.12
CA LEU A 93 -7.78 -13.65 0.34
C LEU A 93 -8.21 -12.21 0.61
N GLU A 94 -8.06 -11.79 1.87
CA GLU A 94 -8.30 -10.41 2.29
C GLU A 94 -6.97 -9.68 2.49
N PHE A 95 -6.91 -8.42 2.06
CA PHE A 95 -5.78 -7.53 2.29
C PHE A 95 -6.28 -6.12 2.56
N ALA A 96 -5.49 -5.32 3.27
CA ALA A 96 -5.79 -3.91 3.46
C ALA A 96 -4.53 -3.04 3.58
N VAL A 97 -4.66 -1.80 3.10
CA VAL A 97 -3.80 -0.68 3.49
C VAL A 97 -4.63 0.17 4.43
N ARG A 98 -4.29 0.08 5.72
CA ARG A 98 -5.04 0.72 6.79
C ARG A 98 -4.57 2.15 7.00
N ASN A 99 -5.52 3.06 7.13
CA ASN A 99 -5.26 4.35 7.74
C ASN A 99 -4.79 4.10 9.18
N VAL A 100 -3.73 4.80 9.58
CA VAL A 100 -3.27 4.84 10.95
C VAL A 100 -3.32 6.28 11.43
N ALA A 101 -3.57 6.48 12.72
CA ALA A 101 -3.34 7.77 13.34
C ALA A 101 -2.02 7.65 14.13
N PRO A 102 -0.88 8.08 13.57
CA PRO A 102 0.39 8.01 14.30
C PRO A 102 0.27 8.78 15.63
N HIS A 103 0.89 8.27 16.69
CA HIS A 103 0.84 8.91 18.00
C HIS A 103 1.26 10.39 17.91
N GLY A 104 0.34 11.29 18.28
CA GLY A 104 0.57 12.75 18.27
C GLY A 104 0.02 13.48 17.04
N TYR A 105 -0.48 12.79 16.02
CA TYR A 105 -1.11 13.40 14.85
C TYR A 105 -2.64 13.39 14.98
N LYS A 106 -3.27 14.55 14.82
CA LYS A 106 -4.74 14.68 14.76
C LYS A 106 -5.34 14.25 13.42
N ALA A 107 -4.50 14.11 12.39
CA ALA A 107 -4.92 13.83 11.03
C ALA A 107 -4.86 12.33 10.72
N GLN A 108 -5.93 11.83 10.10
CA GLN A 108 -5.95 10.54 9.43
C GLN A 108 -4.92 10.52 8.31
N THR A 109 -4.21 9.40 8.13
CA THR A 109 -3.34 9.22 6.98
C THR A 109 -4.17 8.93 5.74
N ALA A 110 -3.61 9.17 4.56
CA ALA A 110 -4.29 8.95 3.28
C ALA A 110 -3.66 7.74 2.60
N PRO A 111 -4.16 6.51 2.84
CA PRO A 111 -3.70 5.32 2.17
C PRO A 111 -3.62 5.49 0.65
N LEU A 112 -2.53 5.00 0.09
CA LEU A 112 -2.25 4.97 -1.34
C LEU A 112 -1.66 3.62 -1.70
N LEU A 113 -2.02 3.09 -2.86
CA LEU A 113 -1.53 1.82 -3.37
C LEU A 113 -1.48 1.84 -4.90
N SER A 114 -0.34 1.45 -5.48
CA SER A 114 -0.22 1.34 -6.94
C SER A 114 -0.84 0.03 -7.46
N GLY A 115 -0.75 -1.04 -6.68
CA GLY A 115 -1.32 -2.34 -7.06
C GLY A 115 -1.11 -3.40 -5.98
N VAL A 116 -1.76 -4.55 -6.20
CA VAL A 116 -1.55 -5.77 -5.42
C VAL A 116 -1.40 -6.93 -6.39
N GLU A 117 -0.37 -7.75 -6.17
CA GLU A 117 -0.12 -8.99 -6.89
C GLU A 117 -0.29 -10.17 -5.92
N ILE A 118 -1.04 -11.18 -6.35
CA ILE A 118 -1.28 -12.42 -5.59
C ILE A 118 -0.74 -13.58 -6.40
N THR A 119 0.24 -14.29 -5.84
CA THR A 119 0.87 -15.44 -6.49
C THR A 119 0.75 -16.65 -5.58
N LYS A 120 0.35 -17.79 -6.14
CA LYS A 120 0.29 -19.06 -5.40
C LYS A 120 1.69 -19.62 -5.23
N GLN A 121 2.04 -20.06 -4.02
CA GLN A 121 3.29 -20.76 -3.74
C GLN A 121 3.27 -22.21 -4.26
#